data_AF-A0A8S1CWV2-F1
#
_entry.id   AF-A0A8S1CWV2-F1
#
_cell.length_a   1.000
_cell.length_b   1.000
_cell.length_c   1.000
_cell.angle_alpha   90.00
_cell.angle_beta   90.00
_cell.angle_gamma   90.00
#
_symmetry.space_group_name_H-M   'P 1'
#
loop_
_entity.id
_entity.type
_entity.pdbx_description
1 polymer ?
#
loop_
_entity_poly.entity_id
_entity_poly.type
_entity_poly.pdbx_seq_one_letter_code
_entity_poly.pdbx_strand_id
1 'polypeptide(L)'
;MSQHHAVLHLSLLSIPFISTSTAWTLTNLIHSLFHLVFLHILKGSIWDTQDQGRSRELTQWEQIDSGVQFTSTRKFFTAAPVIMFLLTTFYTKVPNGALSTK
;
A
#
# COMPACT_ATOMS: atom_id res chain seq x y z
N MET A 1 -29.78 -4.84 -3.02
CA MET A 1 -28.53 -4.06 -3.12
C MET A 1 -27.55 -4.28 -1.95
N SER A 2 -27.72 -5.30 -1.10
CA SER A 2 -26.86 -5.55 0.08
C SER A 2 -25.88 -6.74 -0.05
N GLN A 3 -25.89 -7.47 -1.17
CA GLN A 3 -25.14 -8.73 -1.28
C GLN A 3 -23.67 -8.56 -1.70
N HIS A 4 -23.30 -7.44 -2.34
CA HIS A 4 -21.93 -7.22 -2.82
C HIS A 4 -20.93 -7.01 -1.68
N HIS A 5 -21.35 -6.41 -0.55
CA HIS A 5 -20.49 -6.20 0.61
C HIS A 5 -20.18 -7.53 1.34
N ALA A 6 -21.16 -8.42 1.41
CA ALA A 6 -21.02 -9.72 2.07
C ALA A 6 -20.08 -10.66 1.30
N VAL A 7 -20.14 -10.67 -0.03
CA VAL A 7 -19.28 -11.52 -0.87
C VAL A 7 -17.82 -11.08 -0.78
N LEU A 8 -17.55 -9.78 -0.71
CA LEU A 8 -16.21 -9.21 -0.57
C LEU A 8 -15.59 -9.56 0.80
N HIS A 9 -16.37 -9.46 1.87
CA HIS A 9 -15.96 -9.92 3.20
C HIS A 9 -15.72 -11.44 3.26
N LEU A 10 -16.58 -12.24 2.62
CA LEU A 10 -16.48 -13.71 2.62
C LEU A 10 -15.26 -14.21 1.83
N SER A 11 -14.93 -13.57 0.71
CA SER A 11 -13.76 -13.91 -0.10
C SER A 11 -12.44 -13.52 0.57
N LEU A 12 -12.40 -12.44 1.35
CA LEU A 12 -11.26 -12.07 2.22
C LEU A 12 -11.01 -13.08 3.36
N LEU A 13 -12.06 -13.72 3.87
CA LEU A 13 -11.96 -14.69 4.98
C LEU A 13 -11.70 -16.14 4.53
N SER A 14 -11.75 -16.43 3.22
CA SER A 14 -11.80 -17.79 2.69
C SER A 14 -10.44 -18.46 2.43
N ILE A 15 -9.31 -17.90 2.90
CA ILE A 15 -8.00 -18.56 2.73
C ILE A 15 -7.74 -19.44 3.97
N PRO A 16 -7.82 -20.77 3.88
CA PRO A 16 -7.96 -21.65 5.04
C PRO A 16 -6.64 -21.92 5.80
N PHE A 17 -5.52 -21.36 5.34
CA PHE A 17 -4.18 -21.64 5.88
C PHE A 17 -3.44 -20.41 6.41
N ILE A 18 -4.08 -19.25 6.42
CA ILE A 18 -3.50 -18.00 6.94
C ILE A 18 -4.48 -17.34 7.90
N SER A 19 -3.97 -16.97 9.08
CA SER A 19 -4.77 -16.24 10.07
C SER A 19 -5.28 -14.94 9.47
N THR A 20 -6.44 -14.44 9.91
CA THR A 20 -6.98 -13.15 9.48
C THR A 20 -5.95 -12.02 9.64
N SER A 21 -5.15 -12.05 10.70
CA SER A 21 -4.03 -11.12 10.92
C SER A 21 -2.96 -11.24 9.84
N THR A 22 -2.60 -12.45 9.42
CA THR A 22 -1.63 -12.71 8.36
C THR A 22 -2.14 -12.26 7.00
N ALA A 23 -3.42 -12.52 6.69
CA ALA A 23 -4.05 -12.08 5.44
C ALA A 23 -4.01 -10.55 5.33
N TRP A 24 -4.43 -9.83 6.39
CA TRP A 24 -4.34 -8.37 6.43
C TRP A 24 -2.91 -7.86 6.30
N THR A 25 -1.96 -8.49 6.97
CA THR A 25 -0.52 -8.12 6.86
C THR A 25 -0.02 -8.29 5.43
N LEU A 26 -0.37 -9.39 4.76
CA LEU A 26 0.03 -9.65 3.39
C LEU A 26 -0.60 -8.66 2.41
N THR A 27 -1.89 -8.31 2.57
CA THR A 27 -2.54 -7.27 1.78
C THR A 27 -1.85 -5.92 1.95
N ASN A 28 -1.51 -5.54 3.19
CA ASN A 28 -0.77 -4.30 3.49
C ASN A 28 0.62 -4.30 2.85
N LEU A 29 1.33 -5.43 2.90
CA LEU A 29 2.65 -5.58 2.30
C LEU A 29 2.60 -5.47 0.78
N ILE A 30 1.69 -6.21 0.13
CA ILE A 30 1.50 -6.17 -1.32
C ILE A 30 1.08 -4.76 -1.77
N HIS A 31 0.18 -4.11 -1.04
CA HIS A 31 -0.25 -2.75 -1.32
C HIS A 31 0.91 -1.75 -1.22
N SER A 32 1.74 -1.86 -0.18
CA SER A 32 2.92 -1.00 0.02
C SER A 32 3.97 -1.22 -1.07
N LEU A 33 4.23 -2.48 -1.44
CA LEU A 33 5.17 -2.83 -2.50
C LEU A 33 4.67 -2.32 -3.86
N PHE A 34 3.38 -2.49 -4.16
CA PHE A 34 2.78 -1.98 -5.38
C PHE A 34 2.91 -0.45 -5.46
N HIS A 35 2.61 0.27 -4.39
CA HIS A 35 2.80 1.72 -4.35
C HIS A 35 4.26 2.14 -4.52
N LEU A 36 5.19 1.42 -3.90
CA LEU A 36 6.62 1.68 -4.05
C LEU A 36 7.08 1.53 -5.50
N VAL A 37 6.73 0.39 -6.13
CA VAL A 37 7.09 0.12 -7.53
C VAL A 37 6.43 1.14 -8.46
N PHE A 38 5.13 1.35 -8.31
CA PHE A 38 4.38 2.20 -9.21
C PHE A 38 4.83 3.66 -9.16
N LEU A 39 5.06 4.20 -7.96
CA LEU A 39 5.42 5.61 -7.81
C LEU A 39 6.92 5.86 -8.02
N HIS A 40 7.80 4.99 -7.50
CA HIS A 40 9.23 5.30 -7.43
C HIS A 40 10.09 4.52 -8.44
N ILE A 41 9.58 3.44 -9.04
CA ILE A 41 10.35 2.61 -9.97
C ILE A 41 9.85 2.78 -11.41
N LEU A 42 8.53 2.82 -11.62
CA LEU A 42 7.98 3.02 -12.96
C LEU A 42 8.30 4.44 -13.45
N LYS A 43 8.95 4.51 -14.62
CA LYS A 43 9.31 5.72 -15.36
C LYS A 43 8.54 5.81 -16.67
N GLY A 44 8.44 7.02 -17.23
CA GLY A 44 7.67 7.26 -18.46
C GLY A 44 6.20 7.52 -18.15
N SER A 45 5.43 7.94 -19.17
CA SER A 45 3.98 8.11 -19.05
C SER A 45 3.26 6.83 -19.45
N ILE A 46 2.44 6.30 -18.55
CA ILE A 46 1.70 5.05 -18.78
C ILE A 46 0.43 5.30 -19.61
N TRP A 47 -0.13 6.51 -19.51
CA TRP A 47 -1.43 6.88 -20.11
C TRP A 47 -1.32 7.92 -21.22
N ASP A 48 -0.22 8.68 -21.24
CA ASP A 48 0.03 9.70 -22.25
C ASP A 48 1.15 9.25 -23.20
N THR A 49 0.74 8.64 -24.31
CA THR A 49 1.63 8.23 -25.39
C THR A 49 2.17 9.41 -26.21
N GLN A 50 1.68 10.65 -25.99
CA GLN A 50 2.08 11.85 -26.71
C GLN A 50 3.02 12.79 -25.93
N ASP A 51 3.61 12.32 -24.84
CA ASP A 51 4.52 13.11 -23.98
C ASP A 51 5.86 13.52 -24.66
N GLN A 52 6.09 13.18 -25.95
CA GLN A 52 7.31 13.47 -26.74
C GLN A 52 8.63 13.14 -26.03
N GLY A 53 8.60 12.28 -25.00
CA GLY A 53 9.75 11.89 -24.20
C GLY A 53 10.09 12.80 -23.03
N ARG A 54 9.26 13.80 -22.69
CA ARG A 54 9.49 14.69 -21.52
C ARG A 54 9.54 13.94 -20.19
N SER A 55 8.74 12.90 -20.07
CA SER A 55 8.56 12.10 -18.86
C SER A 55 9.30 10.76 -18.93
N ARG A 56 10.09 10.51 -19.98
CA ARG A 56 10.74 9.22 -20.25
C ARG A 56 11.73 8.79 -19.15
N GLU A 57 12.39 9.76 -18.53
CA GLU A 57 13.34 9.52 -17.43
C GLU A 57 12.71 9.73 -16.04
N LEU A 58 11.53 10.35 -15.99
CA LEU A 58 10.86 10.74 -14.74
C LEU A 58 10.02 9.58 -14.21
N THR A 59 10.17 9.32 -12.92
CA THR A 59 9.28 8.42 -12.18
C THR A 59 7.87 9.01 -12.09
N GLN A 60 6.87 8.15 -11.89
CA GLN A 60 5.50 8.62 -11.65
C GLN A 60 5.42 9.58 -10.45
N TRP A 61 6.23 9.36 -9.41
CA TRP A 61 6.34 10.27 -8.28
C TRP A 61 6.80 11.67 -8.69
N GLU A 62 7.76 11.80 -9.60
CA GLU A 62 8.24 13.10 -10.08
C GLU A 62 7.24 13.78 -11.01
N GLN A 63 6.45 13.00 -11.75
CA GLN A 63 5.40 13.51 -12.63
C GLN A 63 4.21 14.11 -11.84
N ILE A 64 3.87 13.55 -10.67
CA ILE A 64 2.78 14.06 -9.82
C ILE A 64 3.04 15.52 -9.42
N ASP A 65 2.07 16.40 -9.64
CA ASP A 65 2.16 17.84 -9.34
C ASP A 65 3.45 18.50 -9.88
N SER A 66 3.97 18.01 -11.02
CA SER A 66 5.16 18.55 -11.69
C SER A 66 6.41 18.64 -10.79
N GLY A 67 6.60 17.69 -9.87
CA GLY A 67 7.77 17.69 -8.98
C GLY A 67 7.62 18.58 -7.74
N VAL A 68 6.53 19.33 -7.60
CA VAL A 68 6.33 20.26 -6.47
C VAL A 68 6.19 19.48 -5.18
N GLN A 69 7.07 19.74 -4.22
CA GLN A 69 7.06 19.06 -2.92
C GLN A 69 5.90 19.56 -2.03
N PHE A 70 5.48 18.73 -1.08
CA PHE A 70 4.49 19.06 -0.04
C PHE A 70 3.08 19.43 -0.53
N THR A 71 2.71 19.04 -1.74
CA THR A 71 1.32 19.10 -2.20
C THR A 71 0.44 18.13 -1.43
N SER A 72 -0.87 18.39 -1.40
CA SER A 72 -1.85 17.53 -0.73
C SER A 72 -1.80 16.09 -1.26
N THR A 73 -1.63 15.92 -2.57
CA THR A 73 -1.52 14.62 -3.25
C THR A 73 -0.29 13.85 -2.80
N ARG A 74 0.89 14.49 -2.79
CA ARG A 74 2.14 13.84 -2.31
C ARG A 74 2.07 13.48 -0.83
N LYS A 75 1.49 14.36 0.00
CA LYS A 75 1.27 14.09 1.43
C LYS A 75 0.39 12.88 1.65
N PHE A 76 -0.69 12.73 0.87
CA PHE A 76 -1.56 11.57 0.93
C PHE A 76 -0.80 10.28 0.57
N PHE A 77 -0.08 10.26 -0.54
CA PHE A 77 0.66 9.08 -0.99
C PHE A 77 1.82 8.69 -0.08
N THR A 78 2.43 9.62 0.65
CA THR A 78 3.43 9.30 1.67
C THR A 78 2.80 8.88 2.99
N ALA A 79 1.68 9.49 3.41
CA ALA A 79 1.04 9.18 4.68
C ALA A 79 0.33 7.81 4.68
N ALA A 80 -0.27 7.42 3.54
CA ALA A 80 -0.97 6.14 3.41
C ALA A 80 -0.11 4.92 3.81
N PRO A 81 1.08 4.68 3.25
CA PRO A 81 1.93 3.56 3.65
C PRO A 81 2.45 3.69 5.10
N VAL A 82 2.68 4.90 5.62
CA VAL A 82 3.09 5.12 7.02
C VAL A 82 1.98 4.69 7.99
N ILE A 83 0.74 5.10 7.73
CA ILE A 83 -0.41 4.71 8.56
C ILE A 83 -0.64 3.19 8.49
N MET A 84 -0.54 2.60 7.30
CA MET A 84 -0.67 1.15 7.12
C MET A 84 0.44 0.36 7.85
N PHE A 85 1.68 0.86 7.83
CA PHE A 85 2.78 0.29 8.61
C PHE A 85 2.48 0.36 10.12
N LEU A 86 2.07 1.53 10.62
CA LEU A 86 1.71 1.70 12.02
C LEU A 86 0.57 0.76 12.43
N LEU A 87 -0.51 0.68 11.66
CA LEU A 87 -1.59 -0.28 11.91
C LEU A 87 -1.06 -1.71 12.02
N THR A 88 -0.21 -2.14 11.08
CA THR A 88 0.37 -3.49 11.08
C THR A 88 1.19 -3.75 12.35
N THR A 89 1.99 -2.77 12.80
CA THR A 89 2.74 -2.89 14.06
C THR A 89 1.83 -2.96 15.29
N PHE A 90 0.74 -2.20 15.34
CA PHE A 90 -0.24 -2.25 16.44
C PHE A 90 -1.00 -3.58 16.50
N TYR A 91 -1.31 -4.18 15.36
CA TYR A 91 -1.98 -5.49 15.29
C TYR A 91 -1.04 -6.67 15.56
N THR A 92 0.27 -6.50 15.37
CA THR A 92 1.29 -7.50 15.72
C THR A 92 1.51 -7.47 17.24
N LYS A 93 0.60 -8.10 17.99
CA LYS A 93 0.78 -8.35 19.43
C LYS A 93 2.12 -9.06 19.65
N VAL A 94 3.05 -8.40 20.34
CA VAL A 94 4.16 -9.10 21.01
C VAL A 94 3.53 -9.99 22.07
N PRO A 95 3.77 -11.31 22.10
CA PRO A 95 3.24 -12.15 23.16
C PRO A 95 3.84 -11.70 24.49
N ASN A 96 3.02 -11.11 25.35
CA ASN A 96 3.33 -10.71 26.74
C ASN A 96 3.56 -11.93 27.67
N GLY A 97 4.14 -13.03 27.16
CA GLY A 97 4.36 -14.28 27.87
C GLY A 97 5.83 -14.69 28.02
N ALA A 98 6.77 -14.01 27.36
CA ALA A 98 8.19 -14.39 27.39
C ALA A 98 8.98 -13.85 28.62
N LEU A 99 8.33 -13.11 29.53
CA LEU A 99 8.98 -12.53 30.72
C LEU A 99 8.49 -13.11 32.05
N SER A 100 7.78 -14.24 32.05
CA SER A 100 7.29 -14.91 33.28
C SER A 100 7.64 -16.39 33.34
N THR A 101 8.89 -16.76 33.03
CA THR A 101 9.49 -18.04 33.46
C THR A 101 10.96 -17.83 33.80
N LYS A 102 11.22 -17.15 34.92
CA LYS A 102 12.43 -17.36 35.72
C LYS A 102 12.00 -17.50 37.17
#